data_AF-A0A061PBH2-F1
#
_entry.id   AF-A0A061PBH2-F1
#
_cell.length_a   1.000
_cell.length_b   1.000
_cell.length_c   1.000
_cell.angle_alpha   90.00
_cell.angle_beta   90.00
_cell.angle_gamma   90.00
#
_symmetry.space_group_name_H-M   'P 1'
#
loop_
_entity.id
_entity.type
_entity.pdbx_description
1 polymer ?
#
loop_
_entity_poly.entity_id
_entity_poly.type
_entity_poly.pdbx_seq_one_letter_code
_entity_poly.pdbx_strand_id
1 'polypeptide(L)' 'MYPEKANITPAAEHDRNQLEVLVDDRVAMDVFDFGYIDVKQFDHFADDDCFFVSRVKKNMVVLAQPKNEW' A
#
# COMPACT_ATOMS: atom_id res chain seq x y z
N MET A 1 -19.83 -0.76 9.49
CA MET A 1 -19.86 -0.16 8.14
C MET A 1 -19.01 -1.03 7.25
N TYR A 2 -19.49 -1.35 6.04
CA TYR A 2 -18.77 -2.12 5.02
C TYR A 2 -18.66 -1.25 3.76
N PRO A 3 -17.66 -1.48 2.88
CA PRO A 3 -17.54 -0.70 1.66
C PRO A 3 -18.74 -0.96 0.74
N GLU A 4 -19.16 0.07 0.00
CA GLU A 4 -20.24 -0.03 -0.98
C GLU A 4 -19.82 -0.84 -2.22
N LYS A 5 -18.51 -0.88 -2.51
CA LYS A 5 -17.90 -1.62 -3.62
C LYS A 5 -16.58 -2.24 -3.17
N ALA A 6 -16.33 -3.47 -3.62
CA ALA A 6 -15.04 -4.14 -3.44
C ALA A 6 -14.62 -4.78 -4.76
N ASN A 7 -13.42 -4.43 -5.23
CA ASN A 7 -12.79 -5.05 -6.39
C ASN A 7 -11.68 -5.98 -5.89
N ILE A 8 -11.76 -7.26 -6.21
CA ILE A 8 -10.72 -8.24 -5.85
C ILE A 8 -10.05 -8.71 -7.14
N THR A 9 -8.76 -8.47 -7.27
CA THR A 9 -7.96 -8.91 -8.40
C THR A 9 -7.22 -10.21 -8.06
N PRO A 10 -6.95 -11.09 -9.04
CA PRO A 10 -6.06 -12.23 -8.84
C PRO A 10 -4.66 -11.74 -8.46
N ALA A 11 -3.95 -12.49 -7.62
CA ALA A 11 -2.55 -12.21 -7.35
C ALA A 11 -1.73 -12.41 -8.64
N ALA A 12 -1.20 -11.32 -9.20
CA ALA A 12 -0.16 -11.38 -10.23
C ALA A 12 1.19 -11.62 -9.53
N GLU A 13 1.97 -12.63 -9.96
CA GLU A 13 3.24 -12.98 -9.32
C GLU A 13 4.13 -11.77 -9.06
N HIS A 14 4.30 -11.41 -7.79
CA HIS A 14 5.41 -10.65 -7.20
C HIS A 14 5.94 -9.41 -7.95
N ASP A 15 5.14 -8.80 -8.82
CA ASP A 15 5.61 -7.69 -9.61
C ASP A 15 5.35 -6.40 -8.84
N ARG A 16 6.34 -5.99 -8.06
CA ARG A 16 6.35 -4.69 -7.36
C ARG A 16 6.11 -3.53 -8.33
N ASN A 17 6.39 -3.71 -9.62
CA ASN A 17 6.15 -2.72 -10.67
C ASN A 17 4.66 -2.54 -11.03
N GLN A 18 3.75 -3.37 -10.50
CA GLN A 18 2.31 -3.26 -10.76
C GLN A 18 1.54 -2.51 -9.67
N LEU A 19 2.20 -2.07 -8.59
CA LEU A 19 1.52 -1.36 -7.50
C LEU A 19 0.79 -0.10 -8.01
N GLU A 20 1.42 0.67 -8.90
CA GLU A 20 0.81 1.87 -9.49
C GLU A 20 -0.41 1.55 -10.38
N VAL A 21 -0.45 0.36 -10.99
CA VAL A 21 -1.58 -0.09 -11.83
C VAL A 21 -2.77 -0.54 -10.96
N LEU A 22 -2.51 -0.90 -9.70
CA LEU A 22 -3.51 -1.40 -8.77
C LEU A 22 -4.17 -0.30 -7.92
N VAL A 23 -3.57 0.89 -7.84
CA VAL A 23 -4.15 2.05 -7.16
C VAL A 23 -5.12 2.75 -8.11
N ASP A 24 -6.42 2.56 -7.87
CA ASP A 24 -7.49 2.96 -8.79
C ASP A 24 -8.01 4.38 -8.49
N ASP A 25 -8.17 4.74 -7.20
CA ASP A 25 -8.92 5.94 -6.83
C ASP A 25 -8.51 6.53 -5.47
N ARG A 26 -8.43 7.86 -5.36
CA ARG A 26 -8.09 8.56 -4.11
C ARG A 26 -9.17 8.44 -3.02
N VAL A 27 -10.34 7.90 -3.37
CA VAL A 27 -11.44 7.63 -2.44
C VAL A 27 -11.58 6.14 -2.07
N ALA A 28 -10.70 5.28 -2.57
CA ALA A 28 -10.65 3.87 -2.21
C ALA A 28 -9.54 3.59 -1.18
N MET A 29 -9.66 2.45 -0.49
CA MET A 29 -8.57 1.90 0.32
C MET A 29 -8.04 0.63 -0.32
N ASP A 30 -6.77 0.64 -0.69
CA ASP A 30 -6.10 -0.49 -1.32
C ASP A 30 -5.55 -1.46 -0.27
N VAL A 31 -5.74 -2.76 -0.48
CA VAL A 31 -5.32 -3.80 0.47
C VAL A 31 -4.35 -4.77 -0.21
N PHE A 32 -3.10 -4.78 0.27
CA PHE A 32 -2.00 -5.55 -0.31
C PHE A 32 -1.51 -6.68 0.61
N ASP A 33 -1.04 -7.77 0.02
CA ASP A 33 -0.34 -8.84 0.75
C ASP A 33 1.19 -8.59 0.84
N PHE A 34 1.91 -9.33 1.69
CA PHE A 34 3.34 -9.16 1.96
C PHE A 34 4.24 -9.31 0.72
N GLY A 35 3.74 -10.00 -0.31
CA GLY A 35 4.43 -10.17 -1.60
C GLY A 35 4.59 -8.86 -2.37
N TYR A 36 3.81 -7.84 -2.01
CA TYR A 36 3.75 -6.53 -2.66
C TYR A 36 4.35 -5.41 -1.80
N ILE A 37 5.08 -5.71 -0.72
CA ILE A 37 5.74 -4.66 0.07
C ILE A 37 6.82 -4.00 -0.79
N ASP A 38 6.61 -2.71 -1.06
CA ASP A 38 7.60 -1.77 -1.55
C ASP A 38 7.48 -0.46 -0.75
N VAL A 39 8.40 -0.27 0.19
CA VAL A 39 8.34 0.88 1.12
C VAL A 39 8.48 2.21 0.37
N LYS A 40 9.29 2.26 -0.69
CA LYS A 40 9.47 3.50 -1.45
C LYS A 40 8.20 3.87 -2.21
N GLN A 41 7.52 2.88 -2.79
CA GLN A 41 6.24 3.12 -3.43
C GLN A 41 5.17 3.56 -2.43
N PHE A 42 5.17 3.00 -1.22
CA PHE A 42 4.26 3.41 -0.16
C PHE A 42 4.50 4.83 0.33
N ASP A 43 5.74 5.32 0.34
CA ASP A 43 6.03 6.74 0.59
C ASP A 43 5.39 7.61 -0.50
N HIS A 44 5.55 7.24 -1.79
CA HIS A 44 4.89 7.95 -2.89
C HIS A 44 3.36 7.95 -2.78
N PHE A 45 2.75 6.81 -2.42
CA PHE A 45 1.30 6.73 -2.19
C PHE A 45 0.84 7.61 -1.03
N ALA A 46 1.63 7.70 0.04
CA ALA A 46 1.33 8.59 1.15
C ALA A 46 1.43 10.07 0.73
N ASP A 47 2.42 10.43 -0.08
CA ASP A 47 2.58 11.78 -0.64
C ASP A 47 1.44 12.15 -1.62
N ASP A 48 0.84 11.16 -2.30
CA ASP A 48 -0.25 11.33 -3.28
C ASP A 48 -1.67 11.23 -2.68
N ASP A 49 -1.79 11.26 -1.35
CA ASP A 49 -3.05 11.12 -0.59
C ASP A 49 -3.81 9.79 -0.84
N CYS A 50 -3.09 8.70 -1.14
CA CYS A 50 -3.69 7.37 -1.30
C CYS A 50 -3.86 6.66 0.05
N PHE A 51 -4.99 5.97 0.24
CA PHE A 51 -5.23 5.14 1.41
C PHE A 51 -4.88 3.68 1.13
N PHE A 52 -4.02 3.08 1.95
CA PHE A 52 -3.64 1.69 1.77
C PHE A 52 -3.36 0.95 3.09
N VAL A 53 -3.49 -0.37 3.04
CA VAL A 53 -3.09 -1.31 4.10
C VAL A 53 -2.29 -2.44 3.46
N SER A 54 -1.14 -2.78 4.03
CA SER A 54 -0.36 -3.94 3.60
C SER A 54 -0.01 -4.86 4.76
N ARG A 55 -0.05 -6.18 4.53
CA ARG A 55 0.50 -7.15 5.48
C ARG A 55 2.03 -7.07 5.46
N VAL A 56 2.63 -6.63 6.57
CA VAL A 56 4.10 -6.62 6.71
C VAL A 56 4.67 -8.03 6.95
N LYS A 57 5.93 -8.25 6.57
CA LYS A 57 6.66 -9.48 6.96
C LYS A 57 6.92 -9.49 8.47
N LYS A 58 6.79 -10.67 9.09
CA LYS A 58 7.00 -10.85 10.54
C LYS A 58 8.35 -10.34 11.06
N ASN A 59 9.39 -10.40 10.22
CA ASN A 59 10.76 -10.00 10.55
C ASN A 59 11.14 -8.60 10.03
N MET A 60 10.17 -7.81 9.57
CA MET A 60 10.42 -6.43 9.14
C MET A 60 10.79 -5.57 10.35
N VAL A 61 11.87 -4.80 10.23
CA VAL A 61 12.30 -3.84 11.26
C VAL A 61 11.77 -2.48 10.87
N VAL A 62 10.91 -1.91 11.72
CA VAL A 62 10.42 -0.54 11.57
C VAL A 62 11.32 0.38 12.38
N LEU A 63 12.01 1.29 11.70
CA LEU A 63 12.78 2.34 12.34
C LEU A 63 11.89 3.59 12.39
N ALA A 64 11.47 3.99 13.58
CA ALA A 64 10.78 5.26 13.73
C ALA A 64 11.77 6.40 13.43
N GLN A 65 11.55 7.10 12.32
CA GLN A 65 12.22 8.38 12.08
C GLN A 65 11.49 9.42 12.94
N PRO A 66 12.19 10.23 13.76
CA PRO A 66 11.54 11.34 14.45
C PRO A 66 10.89 12.25 13.40
N LYS A 67 9.63 12.63 13.63
CA LYS A 67 8.95 13.64 12.81
C LYS A 67 9.76 14.93 12.93
N ASN A 68 10.46 15.31 11.87
CA ASN A 68 11.01 16.65 11.76
C ASN A 68 9.84 17.56 11.36
N GLU A 69 9.41 18.40 12.30
CA GLU A 69 8.40 19.43 12.09
C GLU A 69 8.94 20.47 11.10
N TRP A 70 8.39 20.50 9.89
CA TRP A 70 8.50 21.63 8.95
C TRP A 70 7.10 22.10 8.61
#